data_AF-A0A834R8S0-F1
#
_entry.id   AF-A0A834R8S0-F1
#
_cell.length_a   1.000
_cell.length_b   1.000
_cell.length_c   1.000
_cell.angle_alpha   90.00
_cell.angle_beta   90.00
_cell.angle_gamma   90.00
#
_symmetry.space_group_name_H-M   'P 1'
#
loop_
_entity.id
_entity.type
_entity.pdbx_description
1 polymer ?
#
loop_
_entity_poly.entity_id
_entity_poly.type
_entity_poly.pdbx_seq_one_letter_code
_entity_poly.pdbx_strand_id
1 'polypeptide(L)'
;MEFNNWRSYKIEKISEIFELIFHFRCRYEARLNTSVEEFRSREIKKSIRTFFPAIYQFAYSLILILMLVVIIFWPKLQNFIELETLQRSYHVDRLDLLYKFLLFPMIFYEFYWLFIVVSVMKYRDTFYPFCVYFIDNNHERLPKSIRGQIVKNFIHRSFIFGTIYRLIFYGNLIHPFVKQTFLLLSNQTSLISFFSNVVYILVSSEYVKSTLGFILIMLFCFVFIIKFLNVKLDYFLRKEVQEELMWANNQYISRTIREEYHRIFAEINQLNQTVRIYLFLLDFFAKYGLVFTVIFHRFQRETNAFIISALVLNVLVIGSENYIFFNVTLLPEKNKRFYELLNSWNAKRQLRKTIKWRRIRSRCSEISMKRFEIRSNLFVQSVIDCPLSIDCGPYEFNKKTHIEIIATAIVFILLFYKKILLNIDSYKNY
;
A
#
# COMPACT_ATOMS: atom_id res chain seq x y z
N MET A 1 0.80 20.40 -0.55
CA MET A 1 1.63 20.15 -1.75
C MET A 1 0.82 19.42 -2.79
N GLU A 2 0.84 19.86 -4.04
CA GLU A 2 0.35 19.07 -5.18
C GLU A 2 1.40 18.03 -5.59
N PHE A 3 1.01 16.97 -6.30
CA PHE A 3 1.97 16.08 -6.98
C PHE A 3 2.93 16.85 -7.90
N ASN A 4 2.55 18.05 -8.36
CA ASN A 4 3.40 18.99 -9.10
C ASN A 4 4.65 19.45 -8.31
N ASN A 5 4.63 19.36 -6.97
CA ASN A 5 5.74 19.74 -6.11
C ASN A 5 6.66 18.55 -5.75
N TRP A 6 6.53 17.39 -6.39
CA TRP A 6 7.40 16.20 -6.25
C TRP A 6 8.84 16.41 -6.75
N ARG A 7 9.40 17.63 -6.66
CA ARG A 7 10.84 17.84 -6.88
C ARG A 7 11.59 17.24 -5.71
N SER A 8 11.86 15.94 -5.85
CA SER A 8 12.62 15.05 -4.99
C SER A 8 14.04 15.53 -4.65
N TYR A 9 14.52 16.61 -5.29
CA TYR A 9 15.86 17.17 -5.10
C TYR A 9 16.08 17.85 -3.75
N LYS A 10 15.04 18.05 -2.93
CA LYS A 10 15.16 18.67 -1.60
C LYS A 10 15.12 17.69 -0.42
N ILE A 11 14.95 16.39 -0.67
CA ILE A 11 14.86 15.39 0.40
C ILE A 11 16.27 14.90 0.73
N GLU A 12 16.75 15.21 1.93
CA GLU A 12 18.07 14.81 2.43
C GLU A 12 17.96 13.80 3.56
N LYS A 13 16.85 13.83 4.31
CA LYS A 13 16.67 13.03 5.52
C LYS A 13 15.48 12.08 5.43
N ILE A 14 15.54 10.99 6.19
CA ILE A 14 14.43 10.03 6.29
C ILE A 14 13.23 10.66 7.04
N SER A 15 13.46 11.55 8.00
CA SER A 15 12.39 12.27 8.70
C SER A 15 11.51 13.09 7.74
N GLU A 16 12.14 13.77 6.77
CA GLU A 16 11.44 14.51 5.69
C GLU A 16 10.59 13.58 4.82
N ILE A 17 11.02 12.33 4.62
CA ILE A 17 10.20 11.32 3.94
C ILE A 17 8.95 10.99 4.75
N PHE A 18 9.08 10.77 6.06
CA PHE A 18 7.93 10.46 6.91
C PHE A 18 6.96 11.65 7.06
N GLU A 19 7.48 12.88 7.10
CA GLU A 19 6.68 14.11 7.06
C GLU A 19 5.89 14.21 5.74
N LEU A 20 6.54 13.92 4.62
CA LEU A 20 5.89 13.90 3.32
C LEU A 20 4.77 12.83 3.25
N ILE A 21 5.05 11.62 3.76
CA ILE A 21 4.07 10.53 3.84
C ILE A 21 2.87 10.94 4.71
N PHE A 22 3.12 11.56 5.87
CA PHE A 22 2.08 12.08 6.75
C PHE A 22 1.17 13.06 6.00
N HIS A 23 1.75 14.05 5.32
CA HIS A 23 1.00 15.05 4.56
C HIS A 23 0.20 14.45 3.41
N PHE A 24 0.75 13.44 2.72
CA PHE A 24 0.02 12.76 1.66
C PHE A 24 -1.19 12.00 2.19
N ARG A 25 -1.06 11.28 3.31
CA ARG A 25 -2.22 10.61 3.92
C ARG A 25 -3.26 11.61 4.40
N CYS A 26 -2.87 12.70 5.05
CA CYS A 26 -3.81 13.78 5.38
C CYS A 26 -4.57 14.27 4.15
N ARG A 27 -3.88 14.56 3.04
CA ARG A 27 -4.48 15.16 1.85
C ARG A 27 -5.35 14.20 1.05
N TYR A 28 -4.87 12.99 0.77
CA TYR A 28 -5.49 12.08 -0.18
C TYR A 28 -6.36 11.03 0.48
N GLU A 29 -6.01 10.61 1.69
CA GLU A 29 -6.80 9.62 2.41
C GLU A 29 -7.77 10.28 3.39
N ALA A 30 -7.31 11.02 4.40
CA ALA A 30 -8.22 11.64 5.36
C ALA A 30 -9.00 12.82 4.74
N ARG A 31 -8.45 13.42 3.67
CA ARG A 31 -8.95 14.63 3.00
C ARG A 31 -9.01 15.83 3.95
N LEU A 32 -8.08 15.88 4.89
CA LEU A 32 -7.95 16.93 5.88
C LEU A 32 -6.70 17.77 5.63
N ASN A 33 -6.80 19.06 5.90
CA ASN A 33 -5.66 19.97 5.89
C ASN A 33 -5.13 20.16 7.32
N THR A 34 -4.37 19.17 7.81
CA THR A 34 -3.81 19.14 9.17
C THR A 34 -2.29 19.08 9.13
N SER A 35 -1.64 19.68 10.13
CA SER A 35 -0.18 19.63 10.28
C SER A 35 0.27 18.52 11.24
N VAL A 36 1.58 18.25 11.24
CA VAL A 36 2.19 17.30 12.17
C VAL A 36 2.04 17.80 13.61
N GLU A 37 2.19 19.11 13.84
CA GLU A 37 2.07 19.77 15.15
C GLU A 37 0.67 19.61 15.73
N GLU A 38 -0.38 19.80 14.94
CA GLU A 38 -1.77 19.63 15.37
C GLU A 38 -2.06 18.18 15.78
N PHE A 39 -1.39 17.22 15.13
CA PHE A 39 -1.48 15.81 15.51
C PHE A 39 -0.67 15.50 16.77
N ARG A 40 0.51 16.10 16.94
CA ARG A 40 1.32 16.00 18.17
C ARG A 40 0.57 16.54 19.39
N SER A 41 -0.05 17.71 19.28
CA SER A 41 -0.82 18.33 20.37
C SER A 41 -2.17 17.65 20.61
N ARG A 42 -2.59 16.74 19.72
CA ARG A 42 -3.94 16.16 19.69
C ARG A 42 -5.05 17.22 19.62
N GLU A 43 -4.80 18.29 18.87
CA GLU A 43 -5.73 19.40 18.67
C GLU A 43 -5.88 19.74 17.18
N ILE A 44 -6.56 18.87 16.43
CA ILE A 44 -6.95 19.14 15.05
C ILE A 44 -7.98 20.26 15.07
N LYS A 45 -7.64 21.40 14.47
CA LYS A 45 -8.52 22.57 14.43
C LYS A 45 -9.79 22.23 13.68
N LYS A 46 -10.94 22.41 14.35
CA LYS A 46 -12.27 22.22 13.76
C LYS A 46 -12.70 23.44 12.94
N SER A 47 -11.93 23.75 11.90
CA SER A 47 -12.18 24.90 11.01
C SER A 47 -12.68 24.45 9.65
N ILE A 48 -13.45 25.31 8.95
CA ILE A 48 -13.86 25.06 7.56
C ILE A 48 -12.64 24.79 6.68
N ARG A 49 -11.53 25.51 6.88
CA ARG A 49 -10.29 25.33 6.12
C ARG A 49 -9.70 23.91 6.27
N THR A 50 -9.84 23.30 7.44
CA THR A 50 -9.36 21.95 7.72
C THR A 50 -10.17 20.90 6.96
N PHE A 51 -11.50 21.08 6.91
CA PHE A 51 -12.44 20.14 6.31
C PHE A 51 -12.81 20.46 4.86
N PHE A 52 -12.41 21.61 4.33
CA PHE A 52 -12.73 22.01 2.96
C PHE A 52 -12.36 20.95 1.91
N PRO A 53 -11.16 20.32 1.96
CA PRO A 53 -10.84 19.28 0.97
C PRO A 53 -11.75 18.05 1.08
N ALA A 54 -12.11 17.65 2.30
CA ALA A 54 -13.05 16.56 2.58
C ALA A 54 -14.44 16.85 2.01
N ILE A 55 -15.01 18.01 2.35
CA ILE A 55 -16.34 18.43 1.88
C ILE A 55 -16.34 18.54 0.35
N TYR A 56 -15.32 19.19 -0.22
CA TYR A 56 -15.18 19.36 -1.66
C TYR A 56 -15.12 18.01 -2.37
N GLN A 57 -14.18 17.13 -2.00
CA GLN A 57 -14.03 15.84 -2.66
C GLN A 57 -15.23 14.92 -2.46
N PHE A 58 -15.85 14.93 -1.28
CA PHE A 58 -17.07 14.18 -1.02
C PHE A 58 -18.23 14.66 -1.91
N ALA A 59 -18.40 15.98 -2.08
CA ALA A 59 -19.40 16.52 -2.99
C ALA A 59 -19.19 16.06 -4.45
N TYR A 60 -17.94 16.08 -4.95
CA TYR A 60 -17.62 15.56 -6.30
C TYR A 60 -17.92 14.07 -6.41
N SER A 61 -17.58 13.27 -5.39
CA SER A 61 -17.86 11.83 -5.37
C SER A 61 -19.36 11.56 -5.43
N LEU A 62 -20.18 12.30 -4.66
CA LEU A 62 -21.63 12.15 -4.66
C LEU A 62 -22.25 12.55 -5.99
N ILE A 63 -21.83 13.68 -6.58
CA ILE A 63 -22.30 14.11 -7.90
C ILE A 63 -21.99 13.04 -8.94
N LEU A 64 -20.77 12.48 -8.91
CA LEU A 64 -20.36 11.45 -9.86
C LEU A 64 -21.11 10.13 -9.67
N ILE A 65 -21.32 9.71 -8.42
CA ILE A 65 -22.15 8.53 -8.08
C ILE A 65 -23.58 8.73 -8.60
N LEU A 66 -24.18 9.90 -8.36
CA LEU A 66 -25.52 10.23 -8.86
C LEU A 66 -25.56 10.22 -10.40
N MET A 67 -24.56 10.81 -11.07
CA MET A 67 -24.45 10.77 -12.53
C MET A 67 -24.35 9.33 -13.05
N LEU A 68 -23.54 8.48 -12.42
CA LEU A 68 -23.42 7.07 -12.79
C LEU A 68 -24.73 6.31 -12.58
N VAL A 69 -25.42 6.53 -11.47
CA VAL A 69 -26.75 5.96 -11.22
C VAL A 69 -27.73 6.40 -12.32
N VAL A 70 -27.74 7.68 -12.68
CA VAL A 70 -28.59 8.19 -13.76
C VAL A 70 -28.28 7.50 -15.09
N ILE A 71 -27.00 7.38 -15.45
CA ILE A 71 -26.55 6.71 -16.68
C ILE A 71 -26.95 5.22 -16.69
N ILE A 72 -26.86 4.53 -15.55
CA ILE A 72 -27.16 3.09 -15.44
C ILE A 72 -28.67 2.83 -15.53
N PHE A 73 -29.49 3.62 -14.85
CA PHE A 73 -30.94 3.37 -14.71
C PHE A 73 -31.79 4.12 -15.75
N TRP A 74 -31.29 5.23 -16.32
CA TRP A 74 -31.96 6.00 -17.38
C TRP A 74 -31.03 6.18 -18.61
N PRO A 75 -30.66 5.10 -19.31
CA PRO A 75 -29.73 5.16 -20.44
C PRO A 75 -30.24 5.95 -21.66
N LYS A 76 -31.54 6.29 -21.70
CA LYS A 76 -32.19 7.06 -22.79
C LYS A 76 -32.35 8.55 -22.47
N LEU A 77 -31.69 9.07 -21.44
CA LEU A 77 -31.80 10.49 -21.09
C LEU A 77 -31.16 11.36 -22.20
N GLN A 78 -31.98 12.16 -22.90
CA GLN A 78 -31.56 12.97 -24.08
C GLN A 78 -30.37 13.90 -23.84
N ASN A 79 -30.09 14.26 -22.58
CA ASN A 79 -29.02 15.20 -22.22
C ASN A 79 -27.64 14.55 -22.16
N PHE A 80 -27.53 13.23 -22.10
CA PHE A 80 -26.26 12.52 -22.19
C PHE A 80 -26.06 11.93 -23.57
N ILE A 81 -24.82 11.61 -23.93
CA ILE A 81 -24.59 10.84 -25.15
C ILE A 81 -25.16 9.46 -24.93
N GLU A 82 -25.95 9.01 -25.90
CA GLU A 82 -26.46 7.65 -25.90
C GLU A 82 -25.30 6.66 -25.75
N LEU A 83 -25.47 5.74 -24.80
CA LEU A 83 -24.43 4.76 -24.48
C LEU A 83 -23.97 4.00 -25.74
N GLU A 84 -24.87 3.74 -26.68
CA GLU A 84 -24.56 3.10 -27.96
C GLU A 84 -23.58 3.91 -28.80
N THR A 85 -23.71 5.23 -28.83
CA THR A 85 -22.80 6.12 -29.56
C THR A 85 -21.39 6.05 -28.96
N LEU A 86 -21.28 6.02 -27.62
CA LEU A 86 -19.99 5.82 -26.96
C LEU A 86 -19.41 4.42 -27.24
N GLN A 87 -20.23 3.37 -27.17
CA GLN A 87 -19.81 2.00 -27.48
C GLN A 87 -19.23 1.88 -28.88
N ARG A 88 -19.94 2.44 -29.89
CA ARG A 88 -19.48 2.47 -31.29
C ARG A 88 -18.19 3.28 -31.42
N SER A 89 -18.12 4.44 -30.77
CA SER A 89 -16.98 5.34 -30.91
C SER A 89 -15.70 4.83 -30.27
N TYR A 90 -15.82 4.06 -29.19
CA TYR A 90 -14.69 3.42 -28.51
C TYR A 90 -14.45 1.97 -28.96
N HIS A 91 -15.29 1.41 -29.84
CA HIS A 91 -15.28 -0.01 -30.21
C HIS A 91 -15.32 -0.93 -28.98
N VAL A 92 -16.20 -0.61 -28.03
CA VAL A 92 -16.33 -1.35 -26.77
C VAL A 92 -17.76 -1.85 -26.62
N ASP A 93 -17.90 -3.16 -26.41
CA ASP A 93 -19.18 -3.78 -26.12
C ASP A 93 -19.54 -3.63 -24.64
N ARG A 94 -20.83 -3.51 -24.34
CA ARG A 94 -21.36 -3.55 -22.96
C ARG A 94 -20.71 -2.55 -22.00
N LEU A 95 -20.51 -1.31 -22.47
CA LEU A 95 -20.05 -0.19 -21.63
C LEU A 95 -20.92 0.04 -20.38
N ASP A 96 -22.19 -0.40 -20.40
CA ASP A 96 -23.08 -0.39 -19.23
C ASP A 96 -22.53 -1.21 -18.06
N LEU A 97 -21.85 -2.33 -18.35
CA LEU A 97 -21.22 -3.15 -17.32
C LEU A 97 -20.10 -2.36 -16.64
N LEU A 98 -19.22 -1.69 -17.40
CA LEU A 98 -18.14 -0.88 -16.83
C LEU A 98 -18.68 0.15 -15.83
N TYR A 99 -19.75 0.87 -16.17
CA TYR A 99 -20.35 1.84 -15.24
C TYR A 99 -20.94 1.18 -13.99
N LYS A 100 -21.65 0.05 -14.12
CA LYS A 100 -22.15 -0.73 -12.97
C LYS A 100 -21.02 -1.19 -12.07
N PHE A 101 -19.91 -1.65 -12.67
CA PHE A 101 -18.75 -2.12 -11.94
C PHE A 101 -17.95 -1.00 -11.27
N LEU A 102 -17.96 0.22 -11.81
CA LEU A 102 -17.32 1.38 -11.17
C LEU A 102 -18.12 1.91 -9.98
N LEU A 103 -19.45 1.81 -10.01
CA LEU A 103 -20.32 2.33 -8.96
C LEU A 103 -20.01 1.74 -7.58
N PHE A 104 -19.84 0.41 -7.50
CA PHE A 104 -19.61 -0.27 -6.22
C PHE A 104 -18.29 0.13 -5.53
N PRO A 105 -17.11 0.08 -6.20
CA PRO A 105 -15.84 0.58 -5.66
C PRO A 105 -15.89 2.03 -5.20
N MET A 106 -16.61 2.89 -5.92
CA MET A 106 -16.76 4.30 -5.56
C MET A 106 -17.52 4.47 -4.25
N ILE A 107 -18.68 3.82 -4.14
CA ILE A 107 -19.48 3.83 -2.90
C ILE A 107 -18.66 3.27 -1.74
N PHE A 108 -18.02 2.12 -1.95
CA PHE A 108 -17.19 1.48 -0.93
C PHE A 108 -16.01 2.37 -0.51
N TYR A 109 -15.35 3.06 -1.44
CA TYR A 109 -14.27 3.99 -1.16
C TYR A 109 -14.72 5.18 -0.30
N GLU A 110 -15.90 5.75 -0.56
CA GLU A 110 -16.45 6.84 0.26
C GLU A 110 -16.85 6.38 1.67
N PHE A 111 -17.41 5.16 1.80
CA PHE A 111 -17.65 4.56 3.11
C PHE A 111 -16.35 4.31 3.89
N TYR A 112 -15.33 3.79 3.21
CA TYR A 112 -14.01 3.61 3.80
C TYR A 112 -13.40 4.94 4.26
N TRP A 113 -13.50 5.98 3.44
CA TRP A 113 -13.06 7.33 3.78
C TRP A 113 -13.73 7.83 5.07
N LEU A 114 -15.04 7.66 5.22
CA LEU A 114 -15.78 8.04 6.42
C LEU A 114 -15.22 7.35 7.68
N PHE A 115 -14.88 6.06 7.59
CA PHE A 115 -14.25 5.34 8.69
C PHE A 115 -12.89 5.95 9.06
N ILE A 116 -12.05 6.24 8.05
CA ILE A 116 -10.72 6.81 8.27
C ILE A 116 -10.80 8.22 8.85
N VAL A 117 -11.61 9.12 8.28
CA VAL A 117 -11.69 10.49 8.79
C VAL A 117 -12.15 10.51 10.25
N VAL A 118 -13.10 9.65 10.63
CA VAL A 118 -13.53 9.50 12.03
C VAL A 118 -12.41 8.94 12.91
N SER A 119 -11.65 7.96 12.42
CA SER A 119 -10.51 7.39 13.14
C SER A 119 -9.41 8.43 13.39
N VAL A 120 -9.07 9.22 12.37
CA VAL A 120 -8.07 10.30 12.44
C VAL A 120 -8.52 11.39 13.41
N MET A 121 -9.78 11.84 13.30
CA MET A 121 -10.34 12.85 14.20
C MET A 121 -10.39 12.41 15.67
N LYS A 122 -10.46 11.09 15.92
CA LYS A 122 -10.41 10.50 17.26
C LYS A 122 -9.01 10.08 17.69
N TYR A 123 -7.98 10.33 16.89
CA TYR A 123 -6.60 9.91 17.12
C TYR A 123 -6.44 8.38 17.32
N ARG A 124 -7.30 7.61 16.65
CA ARG A 124 -7.32 6.13 16.73
C ARG A 124 -6.55 5.46 15.59
N ASP A 125 -6.24 6.18 14.52
CA ASP A 125 -5.41 5.67 13.43
C ASP A 125 -3.96 5.54 13.93
N THR A 126 -3.41 4.32 13.92
CA THR A 126 -2.09 4.03 14.51
C THR A 126 -0.92 4.48 13.65
N PHE A 127 -1.15 4.80 12.38
CA PHE A 127 -0.08 5.17 11.47
C PHE A 127 0.38 6.61 11.62
N TYR A 128 -0.53 7.54 11.94
CA TYR A 128 -0.12 8.93 12.18
C TYR A 128 0.85 9.04 13.36
N PRO A 129 0.60 8.41 14.52
CA PRO A 129 1.59 8.29 15.59
C PRO A 129 2.90 7.61 15.14
N PHE A 130 2.83 6.59 14.27
CA PHE A 130 4.01 5.94 13.71
C PHE A 130 4.87 6.90 12.86
N CYS A 131 4.24 7.69 11.98
CA CYS A 131 4.93 8.73 11.22
C CYS A 131 5.56 9.78 12.13
N VAL A 132 4.79 10.31 13.10
CA VAL A 132 5.29 11.31 14.07
C VAL A 132 6.51 10.78 14.82
N TYR A 133 6.46 9.53 15.30
CA TYR A 133 7.59 8.89 15.96
C TYR A 133 8.86 8.89 15.09
N PHE A 134 8.76 8.60 13.79
CA PHE A 134 9.93 8.62 12.90
C PHE A 134 10.35 9.99 12.39
N ILE A 135 9.45 10.99 12.44
CA ILE A 135 9.82 12.39 12.22
C ILE A 135 10.67 12.89 13.40
N ASP A 136 10.25 12.58 14.63
CA ASP A 136 10.87 13.06 15.86
C ASP A 136 12.18 12.33 16.20
N ASN A 137 12.24 11.03 15.90
CA ASN A 137 13.44 10.24 16.15
C ASN A 137 14.38 10.30 14.95
N ASN A 138 15.39 11.15 15.05
CA ASN A 138 16.50 11.19 14.10
C ASN A 138 17.08 9.77 13.92
N HIS A 139 16.98 9.24 12.70
CA HIS A 139 17.43 7.90 12.32
C HIS A 139 18.96 7.73 12.32
N GLU A 140 19.67 8.43 13.20
CA GLU A 140 21.13 8.48 13.29
C GLU A 140 21.77 7.13 13.60
N ARG A 141 21.00 6.18 14.15
CA ARG A 141 21.43 4.80 14.38
C ARG A 141 21.74 4.04 13.09
N LEU A 142 21.12 4.42 11.97
CA LEU A 142 21.48 3.86 10.67
C LEU A 142 22.74 4.58 10.11
N PRO A 143 23.72 3.83 9.55
CA PRO A 143 24.87 4.39 8.88
C PRO A 143 24.47 5.39 7.80
N LYS A 144 25.29 6.44 7.62
CA LYS A 144 25.04 7.49 6.60
C LYS A 144 24.88 6.89 5.19
N SER A 145 25.64 5.83 4.85
CA SER A 145 25.53 5.12 3.56
C SER A 145 24.16 4.48 3.34
N ILE A 146 23.65 3.76 4.34
CA ILE A 146 22.32 3.11 4.28
C ILE A 146 21.23 4.17 4.20
N ARG A 147 21.32 5.24 4.99
CA ARG A 147 20.38 6.36 4.94
C ARG A 147 20.34 7.00 3.56
N GLY A 148 21.51 7.32 3.00
CA GLY A 148 21.63 7.88 1.65
C GLY A 148 21.02 6.96 0.58
N GLN A 149 21.21 5.64 0.70
CA GLN A 149 20.61 4.67 -0.21
C GLN A 149 19.08 4.61 -0.08
N ILE A 150 18.53 4.67 1.14
CA ILE A 150 17.08 4.70 1.37
C ILE A 150 16.48 5.96 0.76
N VAL A 151 17.08 7.13 1.00
CA VAL A 151 16.62 8.41 0.46
C VAL A 151 16.69 8.42 -1.06
N LYS A 152 17.81 7.99 -1.65
CA LYS A 152 17.98 7.89 -3.12
C LYS A 152 16.93 6.95 -3.74
N ASN A 153 16.68 5.81 -3.12
CA ASN A 153 15.67 4.86 -3.58
C ASN A 153 14.25 5.44 -3.50
N PHE A 154 13.94 6.17 -2.43
CA PHE A 154 12.65 6.86 -2.29
C PHE A 154 12.47 7.91 -3.38
N ILE A 155 13.47 8.77 -3.60
CA ILE A 155 13.48 9.81 -4.63
C ILE A 155 13.24 9.20 -6.02
N HIS A 156 13.98 8.15 -6.37
CA HIS A 156 13.85 7.51 -7.67
C HIS A 156 12.45 6.91 -7.87
N ARG A 157 11.94 6.20 -6.86
CA ARG A 157 10.59 5.64 -6.90
C ARG A 157 9.54 6.73 -6.98
N SER A 158 9.65 7.81 -6.20
CA SER A 158 8.73 8.94 -6.30
C SER A 158 8.74 9.53 -7.71
N PHE A 159 9.90 9.68 -8.35
CA PHE A 159 9.92 10.19 -9.72
C PHE A 159 9.12 9.31 -10.69
N ILE A 160 9.24 7.98 -10.57
CA ILE A 160 8.49 7.01 -11.39
C ILE A 160 6.98 7.11 -11.10
N PHE A 161 6.57 6.96 -9.84
CA PHE A 161 5.15 6.99 -9.45
C PHE A 161 4.49 8.35 -9.78
N GLY A 162 5.22 9.45 -9.62
CA GLY A 162 4.75 10.80 -9.98
C GLY A 162 4.59 11.01 -11.47
N THR A 163 5.43 10.36 -12.28
CA THR A 163 5.29 10.40 -13.73
C THR A 163 4.10 9.55 -14.18
N ILE A 164 3.95 8.34 -13.64
CA ILE A 164 2.79 7.47 -13.91
C ILE A 164 1.48 8.18 -13.52
N TYR A 165 1.41 8.75 -12.31
CA TYR A 165 0.25 9.51 -11.86
C TYR A 165 -0.14 10.62 -12.84
N ARG A 166 0.83 11.42 -13.30
CA ARG A 166 0.59 12.52 -14.24
C ARG A 166 0.11 12.01 -15.61
N LEU A 167 0.75 10.96 -16.14
CA LEU A 167 0.35 10.38 -17.42
C LEU A 167 -1.08 9.85 -17.38
N ILE A 168 -1.44 9.11 -16.32
CA ILE A 168 -2.80 8.59 -16.15
C ILE A 168 -3.79 9.75 -15.97
N PHE A 169 -3.49 10.75 -15.13
CA PHE A 169 -4.39 11.88 -14.89
C PHE A 169 -4.64 12.70 -16.16
N TYR A 170 -3.58 13.15 -16.84
CA TYR A 170 -3.73 13.95 -18.07
C TYR A 170 -4.32 13.12 -19.21
N GLY A 171 -4.00 11.83 -19.29
CA GLY A 171 -4.63 10.91 -20.25
C GLY A 171 -6.15 10.81 -20.05
N ASN A 172 -6.60 10.67 -18.80
CA ASN A 172 -8.03 10.62 -18.46
C ASN A 172 -8.76 11.94 -18.69
N LEU A 173 -8.06 13.08 -18.70
CA LEU A 173 -8.66 14.38 -18.99
C LEU A 173 -8.70 14.67 -20.50
N ILE A 174 -7.55 14.56 -21.16
CA ILE A 174 -7.36 14.99 -22.55
C ILE A 174 -8.06 14.04 -23.52
N HIS A 175 -7.92 12.72 -23.34
CA HIS A 175 -8.44 11.76 -24.31
C HIS A 175 -9.97 11.82 -24.45
N PRO A 176 -10.77 11.78 -23.35
CA PRO A 176 -12.21 11.95 -23.47
C PRO A 176 -12.60 13.31 -24.03
N PHE A 177 -11.90 14.38 -23.66
CA PHE A 177 -12.20 15.73 -24.15
C PHE A 177 -12.01 15.83 -25.67
N VAL A 178 -10.87 15.38 -26.20
CA VAL A 178 -10.60 15.36 -27.64
C VAL A 178 -11.64 14.52 -28.38
N LYS A 179 -12.01 13.37 -27.81
CA LYS A 179 -13.02 12.48 -28.39
C LYS A 179 -14.40 13.16 -28.47
N GLN A 180 -14.81 13.86 -27.41
CA GLN A 180 -16.06 14.62 -27.39
C GLN A 180 -16.07 15.75 -28.41
N THR A 181 -14.96 16.47 -28.57
CA THR A 181 -14.83 17.52 -29.59
C THR A 181 -14.95 16.94 -31.00
N PHE A 182 -14.34 15.78 -31.27
CA PHE A 182 -14.47 15.10 -32.56
C PHE A 182 -15.92 14.67 -32.85
N LEU A 183 -16.63 14.14 -31.84
CA LEU A 183 -18.04 13.77 -31.97
C LEU A 183 -18.94 14.98 -32.27
N LEU A 184 -18.64 16.13 -31.67
CA LEU A 184 -19.34 17.38 -31.94
C LEU A 184 -19.08 17.87 -33.38
N LEU A 185 -17.81 17.89 -33.81
CA LEU A 185 -17.43 18.32 -35.16
C LEU A 185 -17.96 17.40 -36.27
N SER A 186 -18.19 16.13 -35.96
CA SER A 186 -18.77 15.15 -36.88
C SER A 186 -20.31 15.11 -36.85
N ASN A 187 -20.96 16.05 -36.14
CA ASN A 187 -22.41 16.13 -35.97
C ASN A 187 -23.05 14.86 -35.38
N GLN A 188 -22.27 14.04 -34.66
CA GLN A 188 -22.77 12.83 -34.00
C GLN A 188 -23.37 13.11 -32.62
N THR A 189 -23.16 14.31 -32.08
CA THR A 189 -23.62 14.72 -30.75
C THR A 189 -24.17 16.14 -30.76
N SER A 190 -25.24 16.39 -30.02
CA SER A 190 -25.78 17.74 -29.84
C SER A 190 -24.85 18.61 -28.99
N LEU A 191 -24.96 19.94 -29.13
CA LEU A 191 -24.22 20.91 -28.33
C LEU A 191 -24.56 20.80 -26.83
N ILE A 192 -25.83 20.51 -26.49
CA ILE A 192 -26.25 20.28 -25.10
C ILE A 192 -25.55 19.02 -24.55
N SER A 193 -25.59 17.91 -25.29
CA SER A 193 -24.93 16.68 -24.89
C SER A 193 -23.42 16.87 -24.74
N PHE A 194 -22.78 17.66 -25.61
CA PHE A 194 -21.37 18.00 -25.48
C PHE A 194 -21.08 18.70 -24.15
N PHE A 195 -21.83 19.76 -23.80
CA PHE A 195 -21.63 20.46 -22.53
C PHE A 195 -21.86 19.56 -21.31
N SER A 196 -22.90 18.73 -21.32
CA SER A 196 -23.16 17.77 -20.24
C SER A 196 -22.01 16.77 -20.07
N ASN A 197 -21.43 16.27 -21.17
CA ASN A 197 -20.27 15.37 -21.11
C ASN A 197 -18.99 16.08 -20.68
N VAL A 198 -18.76 17.33 -21.09
CA VAL A 198 -17.62 18.11 -20.60
C VAL A 198 -17.71 18.30 -19.09
N VAL A 199 -18.89 18.61 -18.55
CA VAL A 199 -19.11 18.69 -17.09
C VAL A 199 -18.82 17.33 -16.44
N TYR A 200 -19.32 16.23 -17.01
CA TYR A 200 -19.02 14.88 -16.51
C TYR A 200 -17.51 14.58 -16.52
N ILE A 201 -16.79 14.95 -17.59
CA ILE A 201 -15.33 14.75 -17.70
C ILE A 201 -14.60 15.56 -16.63
N LEU A 202 -15.00 16.81 -16.37
CA LEU A 202 -14.38 17.64 -15.35
C LEU A 202 -14.61 17.06 -13.94
N VAL A 203 -15.85 16.69 -13.62
CA VAL A 203 -16.20 16.08 -12.33
C VAL A 203 -15.47 14.75 -12.14
N SER A 204 -15.48 13.88 -13.15
CA SER A 204 -14.79 12.59 -13.10
C SER A 204 -13.27 12.74 -13.02
N SER A 205 -12.68 13.73 -13.69
CA SER A 205 -11.23 13.97 -13.63
C SER A 205 -10.76 14.34 -12.22
N GLU A 206 -11.51 15.18 -11.49
CA GLU A 206 -11.16 15.52 -10.11
C GLU A 206 -11.32 14.33 -9.16
N TYR A 207 -12.35 13.48 -9.36
CA TYR A 207 -12.48 12.25 -8.59
C TYR A 207 -11.35 11.26 -8.90
N VAL A 208 -11.02 11.06 -10.18
CA VAL A 208 -9.92 10.20 -10.64
C VAL A 208 -8.59 10.67 -10.08
N LYS A 209 -8.32 11.98 -10.09
CA LYS A 209 -7.14 12.60 -9.48
C LYS A 209 -7.01 12.28 -7.99
N SER A 210 -8.11 12.42 -7.23
CA SER A 210 -8.14 12.09 -5.81
C SER A 210 -7.89 10.61 -5.56
N THR A 211 -8.61 9.75 -6.29
CA THR A 211 -8.55 8.28 -6.14
C THR A 211 -7.22 7.69 -6.58
N LEU A 212 -6.67 8.13 -7.73
CA LEU A 212 -5.33 7.75 -8.17
C LEU A 212 -4.27 8.25 -7.19
N GLY A 213 -4.46 9.46 -6.66
CA GLY A 213 -3.60 10.03 -5.64
C GLY A 213 -3.57 9.11 -4.42
N PHE A 214 -4.73 8.73 -3.89
CA PHE A 214 -4.84 7.75 -2.82
C PHE A 214 -4.15 6.44 -3.18
N ILE A 215 -4.58 5.73 -4.23
CA ILE A 215 -4.05 4.39 -4.56
C ILE A 215 -2.52 4.43 -4.75
N LEU A 216 -2.00 5.37 -5.53
CA LEU A 216 -0.56 5.44 -5.83
C LEU A 216 0.26 5.89 -4.62
N ILE A 217 -0.23 6.84 -3.81
CA ILE A 217 0.42 7.23 -2.56
C ILE A 217 0.43 6.05 -1.60
N MET A 218 -0.69 5.35 -1.44
CA MET A 218 -0.78 4.26 -0.49
C MET A 218 0.18 3.14 -0.88
N LEU A 219 0.14 2.69 -2.13
CA LEU A 219 1.09 1.71 -2.65
C LEU A 219 2.54 2.16 -2.41
N PHE A 220 2.87 3.40 -2.78
CA PHE A 220 4.22 3.94 -2.65
C PHE A 220 4.68 4.04 -1.19
N CYS A 221 3.85 4.59 -0.30
CA CYS A 221 4.15 4.78 1.12
C CYS A 221 4.27 3.44 1.85
N PHE A 222 3.36 2.49 1.59
CA PHE A 222 3.45 1.15 2.18
C PHE A 222 4.69 0.40 1.73
N VAL A 223 4.97 0.41 0.43
CA VAL A 223 6.19 -0.19 -0.11
C VAL A 223 7.43 0.42 0.56
N PHE A 224 7.46 1.74 0.74
CA PHE A 224 8.57 2.41 1.41
C PHE A 224 8.69 1.97 2.87
N ILE A 225 7.61 2.03 3.66
CA ILE A 225 7.61 1.72 5.09
C ILE A 225 8.03 0.27 5.33
N ILE A 226 7.44 -0.69 4.60
CA ILE A 226 7.80 -2.11 4.74
C ILE A 226 9.25 -2.34 4.34
N LYS A 227 9.73 -1.69 3.27
CA LYS A 227 11.15 -1.80 2.87
C LYS A 227 12.08 -1.16 3.89
N PHE A 228 11.70 -0.02 4.47
CA PHE A 228 12.45 0.66 5.51
C PHE A 228 12.60 -0.22 6.76
N LEU A 229 11.50 -0.81 7.24
CA LEU A 229 11.50 -1.76 8.36
C LEU A 229 12.37 -2.98 8.04
N ASN A 230 12.25 -3.52 6.83
CA ASN A 230 13.08 -4.63 6.36
C ASN A 230 14.59 -4.30 6.39
N VAL A 231 15.00 -3.12 5.92
CA VAL A 231 16.39 -2.68 5.92
C VAL A 231 16.89 -2.46 7.35
N LYS A 232 16.05 -1.85 8.21
CA LYS A 232 16.37 -1.65 9.63
C LYS A 232 16.60 -3.00 10.34
N LEU A 233 15.71 -3.97 10.10
CA LEU A 233 15.83 -5.31 10.66
C LEU A 233 17.07 -6.05 10.12
N ASP A 234 17.35 -5.97 8.82
CA ASP A 234 18.56 -6.57 8.24
C ASP A 234 19.84 -5.99 8.83
N TYR A 235 19.87 -4.67 9.05
CA TYR A 235 21.00 -3.99 9.68
C TYR A 235 21.20 -4.46 11.12
N PHE A 236 20.13 -4.50 11.91
CA PHE A 236 20.12 -5.02 13.28
C PHE A 236 20.69 -6.46 13.33
N LEU A 237 20.21 -7.34 12.45
CA LEU A 237 20.64 -8.75 12.42
C LEU A 237 22.09 -8.93 12.02
N ARG A 238 22.56 -8.22 10.97
CA ARG A 238 23.91 -8.42 10.42
C ARG A 238 24.99 -7.72 11.22
N LYS A 239 24.70 -6.55 11.76
CA LYS A 239 25.73 -5.73 12.40
C LYS A 239 25.67 -5.89 13.90
N GLU A 240 24.56 -5.49 14.51
CA GLU A 240 24.48 -5.45 15.97
C GLU A 240 24.49 -6.87 16.55
N VAL A 241 23.68 -7.78 16.02
CA VAL A 241 23.58 -9.13 16.58
C VAL A 241 24.80 -10.00 16.21
N GLN A 242 25.21 -10.06 14.94
CA GLN A 242 26.33 -10.92 14.57
C GLN A 242 27.68 -10.42 15.08
N GLU A 243 27.96 -9.10 15.03
CA GLU A 243 29.22 -8.59 15.58
C GLU A 243 29.22 -8.77 17.10
N GLU A 244 28.16 -8.40 17.80
CA GLU A 244 28.14 -8.55 19.27
C GLU A 244 28.25 -10.03 19.69
N LEU A 245 27.59 -10.96 19.01
CA LEU A 245 27.72 -12.40 19.30
C LEU A 245 29.10 -12.99 18.93
N MET A 246 29.80 -12.43 17.93
CA MET A 246 31.16 -12.84 17.57
C MET A 246 32.21 -12.29 18.54
N TRP A 247 32.08 -11.03 18.95
CA TRP A 247 33.03 -10.35 19.85
C TRP A 247 32.80 -10.70 21.32
N ALA A 248 31.56 -10.98 21.73
CA ALA A 248 31.23 -11.47 23.06
C ALA A 248 31.65 -12.94 23.20
N ASN A 249 32.95 -13.16 23.33
CA ASN A 249 33.60 -14.46 23.33
C ASN A 249 33.22 -15.39 24.51
N ASN A 250 32.17 -15.07 25.29
CA ASN A 250 31.45 -15.93 26.26
C ASN A 250 30.26 -15.23 26.98
N GLN A 251 29.88 -14.00 26.62
CA GLN A 251 28.96 -13.20 27.43
C GLN A 251 27.51 -13.22 26.95
N TYR A 252 26.60 -13.29 27.93
CA TYR A 252 25.14 -13.27 27.85
C TYR A 252 24.56 -12.40 26.73
N ILE A 253 23.38 -12.75 26.21
CA ILE A 253 22.60 -11.84 25.33
C ILE A 253 22.51 -10.49 26.01
N SER A 254 23.05 -9.47 25.35
CA SER A 254 23.15 -8.14 25.91
C SER A 254 21.76 -7.57 26.17
N ARG A 255 21.70 -6.67 27.16
CA ARG A 255 20.48 -5.91 27.42
C ARG A 255 20.09 -5.08 26.19
N THR A 256 21.09 -4.56 25.47
CA THR A 256 20.94 -3.77 24.25
C THR A 256 20.21 -4.54 23.15
N ILE A 257 20.61 -5.77 22.82
CA ILE A 257 19.93 -6.60 21.80
C ILE A 257 18.45 -6.81 22.14
N ARG A 258 18.13 -7.07 23.42
CA ARG A 258 16.75 -7.27 23.85
C ARG A 258 15.92 -5.99 23.74
N GLU A 259 16.46 -4.88 24.19
CA GLU A 259 15.78 -3.58 24.14
C GLU A 259 15.53 -3.13 22.70
N GLU A 260 16.51 -3.33 21.80
CA GLU A 260 16.34 -3.02 20.38
C GLU A 260 15.35 -3.94 19.67
N TYR A 261 15.37 -5.26 19.96
CA TYR A 261 14.37 -6.17 19.43
C TYR A 261 12.95 -5.78 19.85
N HIS A 262 12.72 -5.54 21.14
CA HIS A 262 11.39 -5.12 21.63
C HIS A 262 10.96 -3.77 21.04
N ARG A 263 11.90 -2.85 20.80
CA ARG A 263 11.61 -1.58 20.14
C ARG A 263 11.13 -1.81 18.71
N ILE A 264 11.84 -2.63 17.93
CA ILE A 264 11.44 -2.96 16.55
C ILE A 264 10.08 -3.69 16.54
N PHE A 265 9.85 -4.60 17.48
CA PHE A 265 8.56 -5.27 17.65
C PHE A 265 7.43 -4.28 17.91
N ALA A 266 7.62 -3.33 18.85
CA ALA A 266 6.62 -2.31 19.15
C ALA A 266 6.31 -1.42 17.93
N GLU A 267 7.32 -1.03 17.15
CA GLU A 267 7.14 -0.26 15.92
C GLU A 267 6.33 -1.03 14.87
N ILE A 268 6.62 -2.32 14.66
CA ILE A 268 5.86 -3.17 13.72
C ILE A 268 4.43 -3.38 14.22
N ASN A 269 4.24 -3.67 15.50
CA ASN A 269 2.92 -3.93 16.08
C ASN A 269 2.02 -2.68 16.02
N GLN A 270 2.59 -1.49 16.24
CA GLN A 270 1.87 -0.23 16.06
C GLN A 270 1.39 -0.05 14.63
N LEU A 271 2.23 -0.40 13.65
CA LEU A 271 1.88 -0.32 12.23
C LEU A 271 0.87 -1.42 11.80
N ASN A 272 0.90 -2.58 12.46
CA ASN A 272 0.18 -3.79 12.09
C ASN A 272 -1.34 -3.56 11.91
N GLN A 273 -1.97 -2.86 12.85
CA GLN A 273 -3.41 -2.56 12.80
C GLN A 273 -3.81 -1.83 11.52
N THR A 274 -2.98 -0.87 11.12
CA THR A 274 -3.26 -0.02 9.96
C THR A 274 -2.90 -0.76 8.67
N VAL A 275 -1.74 -1.44 8.61
CA VAL A 275 -1.35 -2.24 7.44
C VAL A 275 -2.36 -3.34 7.13
N ARG A 276 -2.92 -3.99 8.15
CA ARG A 276 -3.94 -5.03 7.96
C ARG A 276 -5.13 -4.54 7.14
N ILE A 277 -5.64 -3.36 7.44
CA ILE A 277 -6.77 -2.75 6.72
C ILE A 277 -6.36 -2.51 5.25
N TYR A 278 -5.14 -2.02 5.01
CA TYR A 278 -4.68 -1.77 3.65
C TYR A 278 -4.42 -3.02 2.83
N LEU A 279 -3.80 -4.03 3.42
CA LEU A 279 -3.59 -5.30 2.74
C LEU A 279 -4.92 -5.92 2.34
N PHE A 280 -5.94 -5.83 3.21
CA PHE A 280 -7.30 -6.25 2.89
C PHE A 280 -7.90 -5.44 1.73
N LEU A 281 -7.81 -4.11 1.76
CA LEU A 281 -8.35 -3.27 0.69
C LEU A 281 -7.65 -3.53 -0.64
N LEU A 282 -6.34 -3.67 -0.62
CA LEU A 282 -5.53 -3.93 -1.81
C LEU A 282 -5.93 -5.26 -2.46
N ASP A 283 -6.03 -6.32 -1.65
CA ASP A 283 -6.47 -7.65 -2.08
C ASP A 283 -7.91 -7.63 -2.60
N PHE A 284 -8.80 -6.92 -1.91
CA PHE A 284 -10.18 -6.75 -2.33
C PHE A 284 -10.29 -6.08 -3.70
N PHE A 285 -9.63 -4.93 -3.90
CA PHE A 285 -9.69 -4.20 -5.16
C PHE A 285 -8.99 -4.95 -6.30
N ALA A 286 -7.88 -5.63 -6.04
CA ALA A 286 -7.19 -6.44 -7.04
C ALA A 286 -8.06 -7.61 -7.52
N LYS A 287 -8.66 -8.37 -6.59
CA LYS A 287 -9.58 -9.47 -6.92
C LYS A 287 -10.86 -8.97 -7.60
N TYR A 288 -11.44 -7.87 -7.11
CA TYR A 288 -12.61 -7.25 -7.73
C TYR A 288 -12.31 -6.80 -9.16
N GLY A 289 -11.18 -6.12 -9.38
CA GLY A 289 -10.74 -5.66 -10.70
C GLY A 289 -10.49 -6.83 -11.65
N LEU A 290 -9.94 -7.93 -11.15
CA LEU A 290 -9.71 -9.13 -11.93
C LEU A 290 -11.03 -9.82 -12.33
N VAL A 291 -11.99 -9.97 -11.40
CA VAL A 291 -13.32 -10.55 -11.70
C VAL A 291 -14.03 -9.69 -12.73
N PHE A 292 -14.00 -8.36 -12.54
CA PHE A 292 -14.52 -7.40 -13.50
C PHE A 292 -13.90 -7.60 -14.89
N THR A 293 -12.57 -7.67 -14.95
CA THR A 293 -11.83 -7.79 -16.21
C THR A 293 -12.20 -9.05 -16.97
N VAL A 294 -12.33 -10.18 -16.27
CA VAL A 294 -12.78 -11.45 -16.88
C VAL A 294 -14.20 -11.34 -17.42
N ILE A 295 -15.13 -10.78 -16.65
CA ILE A 295 -16.54 -10.61 -17.08
C ILE A 295 -16.63 -9.63 -18.25
N PHE A 296 -15.96 -8.48 -18.16
CA PHE A 296 -15.98 -7.44 -19.16
C PHE A 296 -15.39 -7.92 -20.49
N HIS A 297 -14.23 -8.59 -20.44
CA HIS A 297 -13.58 -9.15 -21.62
C HIS A 297 -14.40 -10.27 -22.27
N ARG A 298 -15.20 -11.03 -21.50
CA ARG A 298 -16.09 -12.05 -22.07
C ARG A 298 -17.06 -11.46 -23.10
N PHE A 299 -17.48 -10.21 -22.92
CA PHE A 299 -18.45 -9.55 -23.80
C PHE A 299 -17.81 -8.79 -24.96
N GLN A 300 -16.49 -8.62 -24.99
CA GLN A 300 -15.81 -7.90 -26.07
C GLN A 300 -15.66 -8.80 -27.30
N ARG A 301 -16.16 -8.33 -28.44
CA ARG A 301 -15.97 -8.98 -29.75
C ARG A 301 -14.59 -8.70 -30.33
N GLU A 302 -14.14 -7.45 -30.20
CA GLU A 302 -12.85 -6.98 -30.72
C GLU A 302 -11.91 -6.62 -29.57
N THR A 303 -10.59 -6.79 -29.80
CA THR A 303 -9.57 -6.36 -28.84
C THR A 303 -8.96 -5.05 -29.33
N ASN A 304 -9.31 -3.95 -28.67
CA ASN A 304 -8.79 -2.61 -28.98
C ASN A 304 -7.74 -2.17 -27.95
N ALA A 305 -7.08 -1.03 -28.21
CA ALA A 305 -6.06 -0.48 -27.32
C ALA A 305 -6.60 -0.16 -25.91
N PHE A 306 -7.87 0.27 -25.78
CA PHE A 306 -8.50 0.53 -24.49
C PHE A 306 -8.59 -0.74 -23.64
N ILE A 307 -9.09 -1.84 -24.22
CA ILE A 307 -9.17 -3.15 -23.56
C ILE A 307 -7.78 -3.60 -23.15
N ILE A 308 -6.79 -3.56 -24.06
CA ILE A 308 -5.41 -3.95 -23.76
C ILE A 308 -4.84 -3.11 -22.61
N SER A 309 -5.07 -1.78 -22.61
CA SER A 309 -4.59 -0.91 -21.52
C SER A 309 -5.22 -1.26 -20.17
N ALA A 310 -6.51 -1.60 -20.13
CA ALA A 310 -7.19 -2.03 -18.91
C ALA A 310 -6.61 -3.36 -18.38
N LEU A 311 -6.24 -4.29 -19.28
CA LEU A 311 -5.57 -5.54 -18.91
C LEU A 311 -4.19 -5.30 -18.31
N VAL A 312 -3.37 -4.49 -18.99
CA VAL A 312 -2.04 -4.12 -18.51
C VAL A 312 -2.15 -3.47 -17.13
N LEU A 313 -3.12 -2.57 -16.92
CA LEU A 313 -3.35 -1.94 -15.62
C LEU A 313 -3.67 -2.97 -14.53
N ASN A 314 -4.55 -3.93 -14.80
CA ASN A 314 -4.88 -4.98 -13.82
C ASN A 314 -3.67 -5.86 -13.49
N VAL A 315 -2.87 -6.26 -14.49
CA VAL A 315 -1.63 -7.02 -14.27
C VAL A 315 -0.64 -6.23 -13.41
N LEU A 316 -0.52 -4.92 -13.65
CA LEU A 316 0.34 -4.05 -12.84
C LEU A 316 -0.16 -3.93 -11.40
N VAL A 317 -1.47 -3.82 -11.17
CA VAL A 317 -2.07 -3.78 -9.82
C VAL A 317 -1.77 -5.08 -9.08
N ILE A 318 -2.05 -6.25 -9.69
CA ILE A 318 -1.77 -7.57 -9.10
C ILE A 318 -0.27 -7.76 -8.87
N GLY A 319 0.58 -7.33 -9.80
CA GLY A 319 2.03 -7.38 -9.63
C GLY A 319 2.50 -6.52 -8.46
N SER A 320 1.95 -5.32 -8.30
CA SER A 320 2.29 -4.41 -7.21
C SER A 320 1.83 -4.93 -5.84
N GLU A 321 0.65 -5.54 -5.79
CA GLU A 321 0.12 -6.23 -4.62
C GLU A 321 1.03 -7.39 -4.21
N ASN A 322 1.35 -8.29 -5.14
CA ASN A 322 2.23 -9.41 -4.88
C ASN A 322 3.62 -8.95 -4.43
N TYR A 323 4.13 -7.85 -5.00
CA TYR A 323 5.39 -7.27 -4.56
C TYR A 323 5.31 -6.78 -3.11
N ILE A 324 4.22 -6.12 -2.69
CA ILE A 324 4.01 -5.72 -1.30
C ILE A 324 3.98 -6.95 -0.39
N PHE A 325 3.16 -7.95 -0.73
CA PHE A 325 3.05 -9.18 0.04
C PHE A 325 4.38 -9.90 0.18
N PHE A 326 5.16 -10.01 -0.89
CA PHE A 326 6.51 -10.56 -0.83
C PHE A 326 7.36 -9.83 0.21
N ASN A 327 7.39 -8.49 0.19
CA ASN A 327 8.18 -7.72 1.17
C ASN A 327 7.67 -7.89 2.61
N VAL A 328 6.36 -8.08 2.80
CA VAL A 328 5.78 -8.37 4.11
C VAL A 328 6.25 -9.74 4.63
N THR A 329 6.29 -10.77 3.77
CA THR A 329 6.75 -12.11 4.16
C THR A 329 8.23 -12.20 4.57
N LEU A 330 9.04 -11.20 4.22
CA LEU A 330 10.45 -11.16 4.62
C LEU A 330 10.63 -10.87 6.12
N LEU A 331 9.68 -10.20 6.76
CA LEU A 331 9.75 -9.88 8.20
C LEU A 331 9.77 -11.15 9.08
N PRO A 332 8.82 -12.10 8.95
CA PRO A 332 8.86 -13.33 9.75
C PRO A 332 10.06 -14.22 9.39
N GLU A 333 10.54 -14.22 8.14
CA GLU A 333 11.75 -14.95 7.76
C GLU A 333 12.99 -14.42 8.49
N LYS A 334 13.12 -13.10 8.59
CA LYS A 334 14.18 -12.45 9.36
C LYS A 334 14.05 -12.72 10.86
N ASN A 335 12.82 -12.73 11.39
CA ASN A 335 12.58 -13.12 12.78
C ASN A 335 13.02 -14.57 13.04
N LYS A 336 12.69 -15.49 12.14
CA LYS A 336 13.13 -16.89 12.24
C LYS A 336 14.65 -17.01 12.23
N ARG A 337 15.33 -16.29 11.34
CA ARG A 337 16.80 -16.27 11.29
C ARG A 337 17.40 -15.71 12.58
N PHE A 338 16.80 -14.66 13.14
CA PHE A 338 17.20 -14.11 14.44
C PHE A 338 17.11 -15.16 15.54
N TYR A 339 15.96 -15.84 15.62
CA TYR A 339 15.72 -16.92 16.55
C TYR A 339 16.76 -18.05 16.40
N GLU A 340 17.02 -18.52 15.18
CA GLU A 340 18.02 -19.57 14.92
C GLU A 340 19.43 -19.15 15.36
N LEU A 341 19.81 -17.89 15.14
CA LEU A 341 21.07 -17.33 15.62
C LEU A 341 21.13 -17.31 17.14
N LEU A 342 20.09 -16.82 17.82
CA LEU A 342 20.03 -16.80 19.28
C LEU A 342 20.05 -18.21 19.89
N ASN A 343 19.29 -19.14 19.29
CA ASN A 343 19.17 -20.51 19.79
C ASN A 343 20.48 -21.28 19.59
N SER A 344 21.10 -21.19 18.41
CA SER A 344 22.39 -21.82 18.14
C SER A 344 23.49 -21.25 19.06
N TRP A 345 23.44 -19.96 19.36
CA TRP A 345 24.36 -19.33 20.30
C TRP A 345 24.12 -19.80 21.74
N ASN A 346 22.86 -19.85 22.20
CA ASN A 346 22.51 -20.39 23.51
C ASN A 346 22.96 -21.85 23.66
N ALA A 347 22.75 -22.69 22.64
CA ALA A 347 23.18 -24.08 22.63
C ALA A 347 24.71 -24.22 22.70
N LYS A 348 25.47 -23.48 21.87
CA LYS A 348 26.94 -23.46 21.91
C LYS A 348 27.46 -23.02 23.29
N ARG A 349 26.78 -22.05 23.91
CA ARG A 349 27.14 -21.57 25.25
C ARG A 349 26.86 -22.61 26.33
N GLN A 350 25.69 -23.28 26.30
CA GLN A 350 25.38 -24.37 27.22
C GLN A 350 26.41 -25.50 27.11
N LEU A 351 26.78 -25.89 25.89
CA LEU A 351 27.81 -26.91 25.65
C LEU A 351 29.17 -26.50 26.24
N ARG A 352 29.64 -25.26 25.98
CA ARG A 352 30.90 -24.73 26.54
C ARG A 352 30.88 -24.66 28.07
N LYS A 353 29.72 -24.33 28.65
CA LYS A 353 29.50 -24.32 30.10
C LYS A 353 29.66 -25.72 30.68
N THR A 354 28.98 -26.74 30.13
CA THR A 354 29.12 -28.13 30.60
C THR A 354 30.59 -28.58 30.66
N ILE A 355 31.42 -28.09 29.73
CA ILE A 355 32.86 -28.38 29.69
C ILE A 355 33.66 -27.59 30.75
N LYS A 356 33.35 -26.29 30.98
CA LYS A 356 34.09 -25.41 31.93
C LYS A 356 33.66 -25.53 33.40
N TRP A 357 32.42 -25.94 33.69
CA TRP A 357 31.85 -25.98 35.06
C TRP A 357 32.52 -27.00 35.99
N ARG A 358 33.42 -27.86 35.48
CA ARG A 358 34.27 -28.71 36.33
C ARG A 358 35.29 -27.94 37.19
N ARG A 359 35.54 -26.63 36.96
CA ARG A 359 36.70 -25.92 37.56
C ARG A 359 36.43 -24.77 38.54
N ILE A 360 35.22 -24.20 38.68
CA ILE A 360 35.02 -23.03 39.57
C ILE A 360 33.70 -23.16 40.33
N ARG A 361 33.79 -23.19 41.67
CA ARG A 361 32.71 -23.56 42.59
C ARG A 361 32.47 -22.44 43.62
N SER A 362 31.85 -21.33 43.22
CA SER A 362 31.33 -20.35 44.18
C SER A 362 29.81 -20.22 44.06
N ARG A 363 29.10 -20.46 45.18
CA ARG A 363 27.64 -20.59 45.26
C ARG A 363 26.88 -19.32 44.82
N CYS A 364 27.46 -18.13 45.05
CA CYS A 364 26.87 -16.84 44.67
C CYS A 364 26.95 -16.57 43.15
N SER A 365 28.03 -17.05 42.49
CA SER A 365 28.14 -16.97 41.03
C SER A 365 27.11 -17.88 40.35
N GLU A 366 26.77 -19.02 40.96
CA GLU A 366 25.82 -19.99 40.40
C GLU A 366 24.38 -19.45 40.32
N ILE A 367 23.91 -18.78 41.38
CA ILE A 367 22.55 -18.21 41.43
C ILE A 367 22.38 -17.09 40.40
N SER A 368 23.35 -16.17 40.32
CA SER A 368 23.30 -15.08 39.34
C SER A 368 23.34 -15.62 37.92
N MET A 369 24.21 -16.61 37.62
CA MET A 369 24.27 -17.27 36.32
C MET A 369 22.94 -17.95 35.94
N LYS A 370 22.30 -18.69 36.86
CA LYS A 370 20.99 -19.33 36.62
C LYS A 370 19.90 -18.31 36.29
N ARG A 371 19.83 -17.20 37.03
CA ARG A 371 18.87 -16.11 36.74
C ARG A 371 19.05 -15.54 35.33
N PHE A 372 20.29 -15.37 34.87
CA PHE A 372 20.55 -14.90 33.52
C PHE A 372 20.24 -15.94 32.44
N GLU A 373 20.47 -17.24 32.69
CA GLU A 373 20.05 -18.31 31.78
C GLU A 373 18.54 -18.36 31.62
N ILE A 374 17.80 -18.30 32.73
CA ILE A 374 16.34 -18.23 32.72
C ILE A 374 15.88 -17.02 31.90
N ARG A 375 16.44 -15.82 32.15
CA ARG A 375 16.10 -14.61 31.38
C ARG A 375 16.43 -14.73 29.90
N SER A 376 17.55 -15.38 29.54
CA SER A 376 17.97 -15.58 28.15
C SER A 376 17.03 -16.55 27.43
N ASN A 377 16.63 -17.63 28.10
CA ASN A 377 15.70 -18.62 27.56
C ASN A 377 14.29 -18.04 27.43
N LEU A 378 13.81 -17.31 28.44
CA LEU A 378 12.53 -16.59 28.39
C LEU A 378 12.52 -15.56 27.24
N PHE A 379 13.64 -14.87 27.01
CA PHE A 379 13.74 -13.96 25.86
C PHE A 379 13.65 -14.72 24.53
N VAL A 380 14.38 -15.84 24.39
CA VAL A 380 14.29 -16.66 23.17
C VAL A 380 12.88 -17.23 22.95
N GLN A 381 12.17 -17.61 24.02
CA GLN A 381 10.76 -17.98 23.96
C GLN A 381 9.90 -16.81 23.48
N SER A 382 10.09 -15.61 24.05
CA SER A 382 9.34 -14.42 23.62
C SER A 382 9.56 -14.04 22.15
N VAL A 383 10.73 -14.34 21.57
CA VAL A 383 11.00 -14.12 20.13
C VAL A 383 10.20 -15.08 19.24
N ILE A 384 9.87 -16.28 19.74
CA ILE A 384 8.98 -17.23 19.07
C ILE A 384 7.53 -16.79 19.23
N ASP A 385 7.13 -16.45 20.45
CA ASP A 385 5.73 -16.16 20.80
C ASP A 385 5.26 -14.79 20.29
N CYS A 386 6.19 -13.86 20.08
CA CYS A 386 5.94 -12.53 19.55
C CYS A 386 6.71 -12.32 18.23
N PRO A 387 6.30 -12.97 17.14
CA PRO A 387 7.02 -12.87 15.89
C PRO A 387 6.98 -11.45 15.33
N LEU A 388 8.08 -11.01 14.72
CA LEU A 388 8.10 -9.80 13.90
C LEU A 388 7.36 -10.08 12.58
N SER A 389 6.03 -10.16 12.66
CA SER A 389 5.13 -10.37 11.53
C SER A 389 4.14 -9.21 11.41
N ILE A 390 3.49 -9.17 10.25
CA ILE A 390 2.26 -8.41 10.05
C ILE A 390 1.16 -9.46 9.98
N ASP A 391 0.09 -9.23 10.75
CA ASP A 391 -0.98 -10.20 10.93
C ASP A 391 -2.24 -9.72 10.22
N CYS A 392 -2.93 -10.63 9.55
CA CYS A 392 -4.20 -10.38 8.89
C CYS A 392 -5.31 -11.18 9.57
N GLY A 393 -5.66 -10.79 10.81
CA GLY A 393 -6.64 -11.51 11.62
C GLY A 393 -5.95 -12.55 12.51
N PRO A 394 -6.47 -13.79 12.60
CA PRO A 394 -5.80 -14.85 13.37
C PRO A 394 -4.60 -15.46 12.64
N TYR A 395 -4.31 -15.03 11.41
CA TYR A 395 -3.24 -15.59 10.56
C TYR A 395 -2.07 -14.62 10.41
N GLU A 396 -0.88 -15.11 10.70
CA GLU A 396 0.39 -14.45 10.39
C GLU A 396 0.65 -14.50 8.89
N PHE A 397 1.02 -13.37 8.29
CA PHE A 397 1.34 -13.32 6.87
C PHE A 397 2.71 -13.94 6.62
N ASN A 398 2.74 -15.13 6.03
CA ASN A 398 3.94 -15.93 5.83
C ASN A 398 4.08 -16.38 4.36
N LYS A 399 5.15 -17.13 4.05
CA LYS A 399 5.39 -17.61 2.67
C LYS A 399 4.24 -18.49 2.16
N LYS A 400 3.57 -19.26 3.03
CA LYS A 400 2.45 -20.13 2.62
C LYS A 400 1.23 -19.31 2.24
N THR A 401 0.85 -18.34 3.08
CA THR A 401 -0.28 -17.44 2.76
C THR A 401 -0.01 -16.64 1.49
N HIS A 402 1.23 -16.24 1.24
CA HIS A 402 1.60 -15.58 -0.01
C HIS A 402 1.46 -16.51 -1.24
N ILE A 403 1.88 -17.77 -1.13
CA ILE A 403 1.69 -18.77 -2.20
C ILE A 403 0.20 -19.01 -2.46
N GLU A 404 -0.62 -19.10 -1.42
CA GLU A 404 -2.08 -19.24 -1.55
C GLU A 404 -2.70 -18.06 -2.32
N ILE A 405 -2.32 -16.83 -1.97
CA ILE A 405 -2.77 -15.62 -2.67
C ILE A 405 -2.37 -15.66 -4.14
N ILE A 406 -1.09 -15.97 -4.43
CA ILE A 406 -0.60 -16.13 -5.81
C ILE A 406 -1.39 -17.22 -6.55
N ALA A 407 -1.64 -18.37 -5.92
CA ALA A 407 -2.37 -19.47 -6.52
C ALA A 407 -3.79 -19.05 -6.92
N THR A 408 -4.49 -18.29 -6.07
CA THR A 408 -5.81 -17.76 -6.42
C THR A 408 -5.74 -16.82 -7.63
N ALA A 409 -4.75 -15.93 -7.69
CA ALA A 409 -4.55 -15.06 -8.84
C ALA A 409 -4.23 -15.84 -10.13
N ILE A 410 -3.42 -16.90 -10.04
CA ILE A 410 -3.06 -17.76 -11.19
C ILE A 410 -4.28 -18.40 -11.82
N VAL A 411 -5.24 -18.93 -11.04
CA VAL A 411 -6.46 -19.54 -11.58
C VAL A 411 -7.20 -18.57 -12.50
N PHE A 412 -7.31 -17.32 -12.07
CA PHE A 412 -7.97 -16.29 -12.87
C PHE A 412 -7.14 -15.83 -14.07
N ILE A 413 -5.81 -15.73 -13.93
CA ILE A 413 -4.91 -15.47 -15.06
C ILE A 413 -5.04 -16.57 -16.12
N LEU A 414 -5.15 -17.84 -15.72
CA LEU A 414 -5.36 -18.97 -16.63
C LEU A 414 -6.72 -18.91 -17.33
N LEU A 415 -7.79 -18.59 -16.61
CA LEU A 415 -9.12 -18.38 -17.20
C LEU A 415 -9.09 -17.26 -18.24
N PHE A 416 -8.32 -16.21 -17.96
CA PHE A 416 -8.14 -15.08 -18.86
C PHE A 416 -7.33 -15.44 -20.11
N TYR A 417 -6.18 -16.10 -19.91
CA TYR A 417 -5.31 -16.56 -21.00
C TYR A 417 -6.03 -17.52 -21.95
N LYS A 418 -6.81 -18.46 -21.41
CA LYS A 418 -7.66 -19.38 -22.20
C LYS A 418 -8.62 -18.61 -23.12
N LYS A 419 -9.23 -17.53 -22.63
CA LYS A 419 -10.18 -16.74 -23.44
C LYS A 419 -9.48 -15.95 -24.55
N ILE A 420 -8.29 -15.39 -24.27
CA ILE A 420 -7.49 -14.72 -25.32
C ILE A 420 -7.15 -15.71 -26.44
N LEU A 421 -6.63 -16.90 -26.09
CA LEU A 421 -6.29 -17.92 -27.08
C LEU A 421 -7.49 -18.34 -27.94
N LEU A 422 -8.63 -18.61 -27.29
CA LEU A 422 -9.86 -18.98 -28.01
C LEU A 422 -10.35 -17.88 -28.96
N ASN A 423 -10.20 -16.60 -28.58
CA ASN A 423 -10.55 -15.50 -29.47
C ASN A 423 -9.56 -15.37 -30.64
N ILE A 424 -8.26 -15.62 -30.43
CA ILE A 424 -7.26 -15.61 -31.51
C ILE A 424 -7.53 -16.74 -32.52
N ASP A 425 -7.88 -17.94 -32.05
CA ASP A 425 -8.17 -19.07 -32.93
C ASP A 425 -9.47 -18.88 -33.73
N SER A 426 -10.47 -18.19 -33.16
CA SER A 426 -11.68 -17.83 -33.93
C SER A 426 -11.40 -16.86 -35.08
N TYR A 427 -10.32 -16.06 -35.01
CA TYR A 427 -9.89 -15.18 -36.11
C TYR A 427 -9.10 -15.89 -37.20
N LYS A 428 -8.61 -17.12 -36.98
CA LYS A 428 -7.92 -17.92 -38.02
C LYS A 428 -8.87 -18.72 -38.91
N ASN A 429 -10.14 -18.85 -38.52
CA ASN A 429 -11.16 -19.61 -39.23
C ASN A 429 -12.12 -18.73 -40.06
N TYR A 430 -11.81 -17.44 -40.19
CA TYR A 430 -12.39 -16.49 -41.14
C TYR A 430 -11.26 -15.97 -42.03
#